data_AF-A0A958Y8Z9-F1
#
_entry.id   AF-A0A958Y8Z9-F1
#
_cell.length_a   1.000
_cell.length_b   1.000
_cell.length_c   1.000
_cell.angle_alpha   90.00
_cell.angle_beta   90.00
_cell.angle_gamma   90.00
#
_symmetry.space_group_name_H-M   'P 1'
#
loop_
_entity.id
_entity.type
_entity.pdbx_description
1 polymer ?
#
loop_
_entity_poly.entity_id
_entity_poly.type
_entity_poly.pdbx_seq_one_letter_code
_entity_poly.pdbx_strand_id
1 'polypeptide(L)'
;MLKKFFRFLFKTVLWFVVVSIALVVLFRWVPVPATPLMAIRYFEQKKEDKNRVFKHDWVPLEKISKNLQLAVICSEDQNFVTHNGFDMKAIEKAMEHNKKGKKVRGAST
;
A
#
# COMPACT_ATOMS: atom_id res chain seq x y z
N MET A 1 24.61 -31.61 -13.05
CA MET A 1 23.65 -31.23 -11.98
C MET A 1 23.38 -29.72 -11.94
N LEU A 2 24.41 -28.87 -12.03
CA LEU A 2 24.29 -27.41 -12.02
C LEU A 2 23.27 -26.83 -13.03
N LYS A 3 23.27 -27.26 -14.29
CA LYS A 3 22.31 -26.77 -15.31
C LYS A 3 20.84 -27.08 -14.98
N LYS A 4 20.57 -28.22 -14.33
CA LYS A 4 19.21 -28.58 -13.87
C LYS A 4 18.78 -27.69 -12.70
N PHE A 5 19.69 -27.41 -11.78
CA PHE A 5 19.46 -26.49 -10.66
C PHE A 5 19.18 -25.05 -11.13
N PHE A 6 20.01 -24.49 -12.02
CA PHE A 6 19.77 -23.15 -12.58
C PHE A 6 18.46 -23.06 -13.36
N ARG A 7 18.10 -24.10 -14.12
CA ARG A 7 16.80 -24.16 -14.83
C ARG A 7 15.63 -24.21 -13.86
N PHE A 8 15.76 -24.94 -12.75
CA PHE A 8 14.75 -24.96 -11.69
C PHE A 8 14.60 -23.59 -11.03
N LEU A 9 15.71 -23.00 -10.58
CA LEU A 9 15.72 -21.67 -9.95
C LEU A 9 15.10 -20.61 -10.88
N PHE A 10 15.50 -20.58 -12.15
CA PHE A 10 14.95 -19.65 -13.13
C PHE A 10 13.44 -19.84 -13.32
N LYS A 11 12.96 -21.09 -13.44
CA LYS A 11 11.52 -21.36 -13.55
C LYS A 11 10.76 -20.91 -12.30
N THR A 12 11.33 -21.09 -11.11
CA THR A 12 10.71 -20.64 -9.86
C THR A 12 10.61 -19.12 -9.81
N VAL A 13 11.68 -18.40 -10.15
CA VAL A 13 11.66 -16.93 -10.23
C VAL A 13 10.67 -16.45 -11.28
N LEU A 14 10.65 -17.08 -12.46
CA LEU A 14 9.71 -16.74 -13.52
C LEU A 14 8.25 -16.94 -13.06
N TRP A 15 7.94 -18.09 -12.44
CA TRP A 15 6.61 -18.35 -11.91
C TRP A 15 6.22 -17.36 -10.81
N PHE A 16 7.16 -16.99 -9.93
CA PHE A 16 6.92 -15.98 -8.91
C PHE A 16 6.52 -14.63 -9.53
N VAL A 17 7.25 -14.16 -10.54
CA VAL A 17 6.93 -12.90 -11.25
C VAL A 17 5.57 -13.00 -11.95
N VAL A 18 5.30 -14.10 -12.67
CA VAL A 18 4.04 -14.31 -13.38
C VAL A 18 2.86 -14.32 -12.41
N VAL A 19 2.95 -15.06 -11.30
CA VAL A 19 1.90 -15.11 -10.28
C VAL A 19 1.71 -13.74 -9.62
N SER A 20 2.78 -13.02 -9.32
CA SER A 20 2.71 -11.68 -8.75
C SER A 20 1.93 -10.72 -9.66
N ILE A 21 2.27 -10.67 -10.96
CA ILE A 21 1.58 -9.83 -11.94
C ILE A 21 0.12 -10.28 -12.09
N ALA A 22 -0.12 -11.59 -12.17
CA ALA A 22 -1.47 -12.14 -12.29
C ALA A 22 -2.36 -11.75 -11.10
N LEU A 23 -1.82 -11.76 -9.88
CA LEU A 23 -2.54 -11.30 -8.68
C LEU A 23 -2.84 -9.80 -8.72
N VAL A 24 -1.90 -8.96 -9.16
CA VAL A 24 -2.14 -7.51 -9.33
C VAL A 24 -3.27 -7.27 -10.33
N VAL A 25 -3.27 -8.00 -11.44
CA VAL A 25 -4.32 -7.92 -12.46
C VAL A 25 -5.66 -8.40 -11.90
N LEU A 26 -5.70 -9.54 -11.19
CA LEU A 26 -6.92 -10.05 -10.57
C LEU A 26 -7.54 -9.06 -9.58
N PHE A 27 -6.73 -8.53 -8.66
CA PHE A 27 -7.18 -7.61 -7.62
C PHE A 27 -7.43 -6.18 -8.11
N ARG A 28 -7.17 -5.89 -9.39
CA ARG A 28 -7.64 -4.66 -10.03
C ARG A 28 -9.16 -4.59 -10.08
N TRP A 29 -9.84 -5.73 -10.20
CA TRP A 29 -11.31 -5.79 -10.33
C TRP A 29 -11.98 -6.49 -9.17
N VAL A 30 -11.27 -7.36 -8.45
CA VAL A 30 -11.83 -8.10 -7.33
C VAL A 30 -11.33 -7.52 -6.00
N PRO A 31 -12.25 -7.23 -5.05
CA PRO A 31 -11.94 -6.98 -3.65
C PRO A 31 -10.83 -7.87 -3.07
N VAL A 32 -9.79 -7.27 -2.50
CA VAL A 32 -8.80 -8.04 -1.73
C VAL A 32 -9.45 -8.48 -0.41
N PRO A 33 -9.48 -9.79 -0.10
CA PRO A 33 -10.19 -10.30 1.08
C PRO A 33 -9.45 -10.00 2.39
N ALA A 34 -8.12 -9.96 2.37
CA ALA A 34 -7.31 -9.68 3.55
C ALA A 34 -5.94 -9.13 3.16
N THR A 35 -5.38 -8.27 4.01
CA THR A 35 -4.00 -7.77 3.89
C THR A 35 -3.21 -8.07 5.16
N PRO A 36 -1.86 -8.09 5.10
CA PRO A 36 -1.03 -8.24 6.29
C PRO A 36 -1.34 -7.20 7.38
N LEU A 37 -1.65 -5.96 6.99
CA LEU A 37 -2.03 -4.90 7.93
C LEU A 37 -3.33 -5.24 8.65
N MET A 38 -4.35 -5.75 7.95
CA MET A 38 -5.60 -6.17 8.58
C MET A 38 -5.36 -7.29 9.59
N ALA A 39 -4.47 -8.24 9.29
CA ALA A 39 -4.08 -9.30 10.23
C ALA A 39 -3.35 -8.75 11.46
N ILE A 40 -2.39 -7.83 11.27
CA ILE A 40 -1.67 -7.15 12.36
C ILE A 40 -2.69 -6.44 13.29
N ARG A 41 -3.59 -5.63 12.72
CA ARG A 41 -4.63 -4.92 13.50
C ARG A 41 -5.55 -5.88 14.25
N TYR A 42 -5.93 -7.00 13.64
CA TYR A 42 -6.73 -8.03 14.30
C TYR A 42 -6.04 -8.61 15.53
N PHE A 43 -4.73 -8.89 15.46
CA PHE A 43 -3.97 -9.38 16.61
C PHE A 43 -3.63 -8.31 17.65
N GLU A 44 -3.51 -7.04 17.25
CA GLU A 44 -3.35 -5.90 18.16
C GLU A 44 -4.62 -5.68 19.00
N GLN A 45 -5.80 -5.69 18.37
CA GLN A 45 -7.09 -5.53 19.07
C GLN A 45 -7.33 -6.63 20.11
N LYS A 46 -6.81 -7.85 19.88
CA LYS A 46 -6.86 -8.97 20.84
C LYS A 46 -6.19 -8.63 22.19
N LYS A 47 -5.20 -7.73 22.22
CA LYS A 47 -4.52 -7.32 23.46
C LYS A 47 -5.32 -6.30 24.27
N GLU A 48 -6.29 -5.62 23.66
CA GLU A 48 -7.01 -4.48 24.26
C GLU A 48 -8.46 -4.80 24.67
N ASP A 49 -8.87 -6.08 24.67
CA ASP A 49 -10.22 -6.56 25.00
C ASP A 49 -11.37 -5.88 24.21
N LYS A 50 -11.05 -5.33 23.04
CA LYS A 50 -12.02 -4.75 22.10
C LYS A 50 -12.67 -5.86 21.29
N ASN A 51 -13.98 -5.79 21.11
CA ASN A 51 -14.72 -6.68 20.21
C ASN A 51 -14.01 -6.78 18.86
N ARG A 52 -13.61 -8.01 18.49
CA ARG A 52 -12.87 -8.28 17.26
C ARG A 52 -13.79 -8.10 16.07
N VAL A 53 -13.73 -6.95 15.40
CA VAL A 53 -14.49 -6.76 14.18
C VAL A 53 -13.53 -6.53 13.03
N PHE A 54 -13.38 -7.57 12.21
CA PHE A 54 -12.77 -7.46 10.89
C PHE A 54 -13.80 -6.82 9.96
N LYS A 55 -13.97 -5.50 10.06
CA LYS A 55 -14.92 -4.76 9.21
C LYS A 55 -14.17 -4.11 8.06
N HIS A 56 -14.37 -4.65 6.86
CA HIS A 56 -13.81 -4.11 5.64
C HIS A 56 -14.83 -4.25 4.51
N ASP A 57 -15.41 -3.12 4.11
CA ASP A 57 -16.40 -3.05 3.04
C ASP A 57 -15.79 -2.33 1.84
N TRP A 58 -15.74 -3.01 0.70
CA TRP A 58 -15.29 -2.40 -0.55
C TRP A 58 -16.42 -1.54 -1.12
N VAL A 59 -16.18 -0.23 -1.20
CA VAL A 59 -17.15 0.75 -1.70
C VAL A 59 -16.57 1.45 -2.94
N PRO A 60 -17.28 1.45 -4.09
CA PRO A 60 -16.89 2.23 -5.26
C PRO A 60 -16.78 3.72 -4.92
N LEU A 61 -15.81 4.42 -5.54
CA LEU A 61 -15.53 5.83 -5.25
C LEU A 61 -16.76 6.73 -5.46
N GLU A 62 -17.60 6.40 -6.43
CA GLU A 62 -18.82 7.13 -6.77
C GLU A 62 -19.88 7.08 -5.66
N LYS A 63 -19.81 6.06 -4.78
CA LYS A 63 -20.68 5.91 -3.61
C LYS A 63 -20.11 6.59 -2.36
N ILE A 64 -18.87 7.10 -2.41
CA ILE A 64 -18.24 7.82 -1.32
C ILE A 64 -18.58 9.30 -1.42
N SER A 65 -19.04 9.91 -0.33
CA SER A 65 -19.33 11.35 -0.28
C SER A 65 -18.15 12.19 -0.76
N LYS A 66 -18.40 13.16 -1.65
CA LYS A 66 -17.35 14.09 -2.13
C LYS A 66 -16.67 14.84 -0.99
N ASN A 67 -17.40 15.14 0.09
CA ASN A 67 -16.82 15.80 1.27
C ASN A 67 -15.83 14.90 2.00
N LEU A 68 -16.11 13.59 2.07
CA LEU A 68 -15.17 12.63 2.66
C LEU A 68 -13.93 12.44 1.78
N GLN A 69 -14.12 12.35 0.45
CA GLN A 69 -13.00 12.31 -0.49
C GLN A 69 -12.08 13.53 -0.31
N LEU A 70 -12.66 14.73 -0.24
CA LEU A 70 -11.92 15.97 -0.02
C LEU A 70 -11.24 16.01 1.35
N ALA A 71 -11.91 15.54 2.42
CA ALA A 71 -11.34 15.50 3.76
C ALA A 71 -10.06 14.65 3.81
N VAL A 72 -10.08 13.48 3.17
CA VAL A 72 -8.92 12.58 3.09
C VAL A 72 -7.78 13.20 2.28
N ILE A 73 -8.08 13.79 1.12
CA ILE A 73 -7.08 14.51 0.32
C ILE A 73 -6.43 15.61 1.16
N CYS A 74 -7.21 16.44 1.84
CA CYS A 74 -6.67 17.52 2.67
C CYS A 74 -5.84 17.05 3.86
N SER A 75 -6.15 15.88 4.44
CA SER A 75 -5.46 15.34 5.63
C SER A 75 -4.22 14.54 5.31
N GLU A 76 -4.23 13.77 4.21
CA GLU A 76 -3.13 12.86 3.84
C GLU A 76 -2.20 13.49 2.80
N ASP A 77 -2.77 14.03 1.71
CA ASP A 77 -2.00 14.54 0.56
C ASP A 77 -2.73 15.68 -0.16
N GLN A 78 -2.41 16.91 0.24
CA GLN A 78 -3.02 18.12 -0.32
C GLN A 78 -2.71 18.33 -1.80
N ASN A 79 -1.61 17.72 -2.29
CA ASN A 79 -1.17 17.86 -3.68
C ASN A 79 -1.63 16.68 -4.55
N PHE A 80 -2.42 15.74 -4.01
CA PHE A 80 -2.85 14.52 -4.67
C PHE A 80 -3.35 14.73 -6.11
N VAL A 81 -4.15 15.78 -6.33
CA VAL A 81 -4.75 16.09 -7.64
C VAL A 81 -3.78 16.71 -8.64
N THR A 82 -2.59 17.11 -8.18
CA THR A 82 -1.60 17.85 -8.98
C THR A 82 -0.45 16.99 -9.47
N HIS A 83 -0.23 15.81 -8.87
CA HIS A 83 0.83 14.89 -9.26
C HIS A 83 0.30 13.53 -9.72
N ASN A 84 1.10 12.83 -10.51
CA ASN A 84 0.75 11.52 -11.08
C ASN A 84 1.22 10.37 -10.17
N GLY A 85 0.93 10.48 -8.88
CA GLY A 85 1.24 9.47 -7.85
C GLY A 85 2.52 9.68 -7.04
N PHE A 86 3.42 10.60 -7.41
CA PHE A 86 4.59 10.95 -6.59
C PHE A 86 4.78 12.46 -6.51
N ASP A 87 4.73 13.03 -5.31
CA ASP A 87 5.12 14.42 -5.07
C ASP A 87 6.64 14.54 -4.99
N MET A 88 7.27 14.69 -6.16
CA MET A 88 8.71 14.86 -6.29
C MET A 88 9.25 16.02 -5.46
N LYS A 89 8.48 17.12 -5.35
CA LYS A 89 8.88 18.29 -4.55
C LYS A 89 8.86 17.98 -3.06
N ALA A 90 7.87 17.23 -2.58
CA ALA A 90 7.83 16.79 -1.19
C ALA A 90 8.99 15.83 -0.87
N ILE A 91 9.30 14.90 -1.79
CA ILE A 91 10.42 13.96 -1.66
C ILE A 91 11.75 14.72 -1.54
N GLU A 92 12.03 15.64 -2.46
CA GLU A 92 13.25 16.45 -2.44
C GLU A 92 13.37 17.23 -1.12
N LYS A 93 12.31 17.92 -0.70
CA LYS A 93 12.28 18.67 0.56
C LYS A 93 12.53 17.78 1.77
N ALA A 94 11.93 16.59 1.82
CA ALA A 94 12.15 15.64 2.89
C ALA A 94 13.59 15.13 2.90
N MET A 95 14.17 14.81 1.74
CA MET A 95 15.56 14.41 1.62
C MET A 95 16.52 15.50 2.11
N GLU A 96 16.31 16.76 1.71
CA GLU A 96 17.13 17.88 2.15
C GLU A 96 17.02 18.14 3.66
N HIS A 97 15.80 18.06 4.21
CA HIS A 97 15.57 18.17 5.65
C HIS A 97 16.29 17.05 6.42
N ASN A 98 16.19 15.81 5.95
CA ASN A 98 16.77 14.64 6.62
C ASN A 98 18.29 14.60 6.53
N LYS A 99 18.91 15.27 5.56
CA LYS A 99 20.38 15.44 5.51
C LYS A 99 20.92 16.30 6.66
N LYS A 100 20.12 17.23 7.18
CA LYS A 100 20.55 18.25 8.16
C LYS A 100 19.99 18.03 9.56
N GLY A 101 18.87 17.31 9.70
CA GLY A 101 18.14 17.15 10.95
C GLY A 101 18.30 15.78 11.61
N LYS A 102 18.22 15.74 12.95
CA LYS A 102 18.06 14.48 13.71
C LYS A 102 16.66 13.88 13.58
N LYS A 103 15.66 14.70 13.25
CA LYS A 103 14.26 14.30 13.09
C LYS A 103 13.97 14.03 11.61
N VAL A 104 13.59 12.79 11.31
CA VAL A 104 13.23 12.37 9.96
C VAL A 104 11.82 12.86 9.62
N ARG A 105 11.68 13.49 8.45
CA ARG A 105 10.41 13.85 7.83
C ARG A 105 10.12 12.91 6.67
N GLY A 106 8.87 12.46 6.57
CA GLY A 106 8.38 11.67 5.43
C GLY A 106 7.93 12.55 4.27
N ALA A 107 7.77 11.92 3.11
CA ALA A 107 7.18 12.49 1.89
C ALA A 107 6.20 11.48 1.27
N SER A 108 5.36 10.89 2.11
CA SER A 108 4.28 10.02 1.64
C SER A 108 3.21 10.85 0.95
N THR A 109 2.66 10.27 -0.11
CA THR A 109 1.45 10.66 -0.84
C THR A 109 0.44 9.54 -0.71
#